data_AF-A0A1M7R1T4-F1
#
_entry.id   AF-A0A1M7R1T4-F1
#
_cell.length_a   1.000
_cell.length_b   1.000
_cell.length_c   1.000
_cell.angle_alpha   90.00
_cell.angle_beta   90.00
_cell.angle_gamma   90.00
#
_symmetry.space_group_name_H-M   'P 1'
#
loop_
_entity.id
_entity.type
_entity.pdbx_description
1 polymer ?
#
loop_
_entity_poly.entity_id
_entity_poly.type
_entity_poly.pdbx_seq_one_letter_code
_entity_poly.pdbx_strand_id
1 'polypeptide(L)'
;MPLFAPRSEPVKKREQVQQREMELVLAIKNQFPDNKLEKLAERYRQAQLSLLKAQLHTIQEMEFQGKKTTLRQAKIEQEILIYSNKSLAELITEVQKLPNHPSSL
;
A
#
# COMPACT_ATOMS: atom_id res chain seq x y z
N MET A 1 -32.58 3.90 -0.85
CA MET A 1 -31.72 2.72 -0.61
C MET A 1 -30.30 3.21 -0.36
N PRO A 2 -29.57 2.68 0.63
CA PRO A 2 -28.15 2.99 0.77
C PRO A 2 -27.39 2.40 -0.44
N LEU A 3 -26.70 3.26 -1.19
CA LEU A 3 -25.76 2.85 -2.24
C LEU A 3 -24.52 2.27 -1.53
N PHE A 4 -24.45 0.95 -1.41
CA PHE A 4 -23.19 0.32 -1.03
C PHE A 4 -22.25 0.37 -2.23
N ALA A 5 -21.08 0.98 -2.05
CA ALA A 5 -20.04 0.96 -3.08
C ALA A 5 -19.72 -0.49 -3.46
N PRO A 6 -19.50 -0.78 -4.75
CA PRO A 6 -19.22 -2.14 -5.19
C PRO A 6 -17.99 -2.70 -4.45
N ARG A 7 -18.12 -3.93 -3.93
CA ARG A 7 -17.05 -4.65 -3.21
C ARG A 7 -15.78 -4.89 -4.05
N SER A 8 -15.81 -4.51 -5.32
CA SER A 8 -14.76 -4.73 -6.32
C SER A 8 -13.53 -3.86 -6.14
N GLU A 9 -13.57 -2.81 -5.34
CA GLU A 9 -12.38 -2.01 -5.03
C GLU A 9 -12.05 -2.05 -3.53
N PRO A 10 -10.81 -2.39 -3.14
CA PRO A 10 -10.40 -2.47 -1.74
C PRO A 10 -10.15 -1.06 -1.13
N VAL A 11 -11.16 -0.19 -1.16
CA VAL A 11 -11.10 1.23 -0.74
C VAL A 11 -10.54 1.37 0.67
N LYS A 12 -11.09 0.63 1.63
CA LYS A 12 -10.63 0.66 3.04
C LYS A 12 -9.15 0.30 3.20
N LYS A 13 -8.65 -0.63 2.38
CA LYS A 13 -7.24 -1.03 2.42
C LYS A 13 -6.34 0.05 1.82
N ARG A 14 -6.81 0.78 0.81
CA ARG A 14 -6.11 1.94 0.25
C ARG A 14 -6.02 3.07 1.27
N GLU A 15 -7.12 3.39 1.95
CA GLU A 15 -7.14 4.37 3.05
C GLU A 15 -6.17 3.96 4.17
N GLN A 16 -6.16 2.67 4.54
CA GLN A 16 -5.23 2.15 5.53
C GLN A 16 -3.76 2.31 5.11
N VAL A 17 -3.43 2.06 3.83
CA VAL A 17 -2.07 2.28 3.30
C VAL A 17 -1.68 3.75 3.44
N GLN A 18 -2.56 4.67 3.02
CA GLN A 18 -2.33 6.12 3.10
C GLN A 18 -2.12 6.58 4.55
N GLN A 19 -2.93 6.08 5.48
CA GLN A 19 -2.77 6.39 6.90
C GLN A 19 -1.42 5.94 7.44
N ARG A 20 -0.98 4.71 7.11
CA ARG A 20 0.32 4.19 7.57
C ARG A 20 1.50 4.89 6.93
N GLU A 21 1.37 5.30 5.67
CA GLU A 21 2.34 6.14 4.98
C GLU A 21 2.48 7.49 5.69
N MET A 22 1.36 8.17 5.98
CA MET A 22 1.36 9.44 6.71
C MET A 22 1.98 9.31 8.10
N GLU A 23 1.63 8.27 8.86
CA GLU A 23 2.24 7.99 10.17
C GLU A 23 3.76 7.86 10.08
N LEU A 24 4.25 7.13 9.07
CA LEU A 24 5.68 6.93 8.84
C LEU A 24 6.38 8.22 8.41
N VAL A 25 5.79 8.98 7.48
CA VAL A 25 6.31 10.30 7.05
C VAL A 25 6.42 11.26 8.23
N LEU A 26 5.38 11.33 9.07
CA LEU A 26 5.38 12.19 10.27
C LEU A 26 6.44 11.74 11.28
N ALA A 27 6.61 10.44 11.47
CA ALA A 27 7.64 9.92 12.37
C ALA A 27 9.06 10.23 11.87
N ILE A 28 9.31 10.13 10.56
CA ILE A 28 10.59 10.53 9.93
C ILE A 28 10.84 12.02 10.14
N LYS A 29 9.84 12.87 9.87
CA LYS A 29 9.95 14.33 10.06
C LYS A 29 10.23 14.73 11.50
N ASN A 30 9.61 14.04 12.45
CA ASN A 30 9.79 14.26 13.88
C ASN A 30 11.02 13.55 14.46
N GLN A 31 11.88 12.95 13.62
CA GLN A 31 13.12 12.28 14.01
C GLN A 31 12.90 11.24 15.12
N PHE A 32 11.84 10.44 14.99
CA PHE A 32 11.58 9.35 15.92
C PHE A 32 12.73 8.32 15.88
N PRO A 33 12.99 7.62 17.01
CA PRO A 33 14.06 6.64 17.06
C PRO A 33 13.83 5.49 16.09
N ASP A 34 14.91 4.89 15.58
CA ASP A 34 14.88 3.84 14.55
C ASP A 34 13.95 2.68 14.90
N ASN A 35 13.95 2.22 16.15
CA ASN A 35 13.04 1.17 16.64
C ASN A 35 11.55 1.48 16.40
N LYS A 36 11.16 2.77 16.43
CA LYS A 36 9.79 3.22 16.18
C LYS A 36 9.53 3.37 14.68
N LEU A 37 10.51 3.84 13.92
CA LEU A 37 10.45 3.91 12.45
C LEU A 37 10.31 2.52 11.83
N GLU A 38 11.10 1.54 12.29
CA GLU A 38 11.03 0.15 11.84
C GLU A 38 9.63 -0.45 12.06
N LYS A 39 9.03 -0.23 13.24
CA LYS A 39 7.66 -0.68 13.54
C LYS A 39 6.62 -0.04 12.63
N LEU A 40 6.77 1.25 12.30
CA LEU A 40 5.86 1.95 11.40
C LEU A 40 6.05 1.51 9.95
N ALA A 41 7.29 1.31 9.51
CA ALA A 41 7.64 0.78 8.20
C ALA A 41 7.12 -0.65 8.02
N GLU A 42 7.17 -1.48 9.06
CA GLU A 42 6.58 -2.82 9.06
C GLU A 42 5.06 -2.75 8.85
N ARG A 43 4.37 -1.88 9.60
CA ARG A 43 2.91 -1.68 9.45
C ARG A 43 2.55 -1.16 8.06
N TYR A 44 3.35 -0.27 7.51
CA TYR A 44 3.18 0.23 6.15
C TYR A 44 3.34 -0.88 5.11
N ARG A 45 4.40 -1.70 5.23
CA ARG A 45 4.62 -2.89 4.38
C ARG A 45 3.45 -3.87 4.44
N GLN A 46 2.96 -4.17 5.64
CA GLN A 46 1.81 -5.06 5.82
C GLN A 46 0.52 -4.51 5.20
N ALA A 47 0.29 -3.20 5.30
CA ALA A 47 -0.85 -2.55 4.67
C ALA A 47 -0.74 -2.63 3.12
N GLN A 48 0.44 -2.36 2.56
CA GLN A 48 0.69 -2.48 1.11
C GLN A 48 0.43 -3.89 0.61
N LEU A 49 1.02 -4.91 1.25
CA LEU A 49 0.78 -6.31 0.91
C LEU A 49 -0.70 -6.68 1.02
N SER A 50 -1.40 -6.16 2.03
CA SER A 50 -2.83 -6.43 2.22
C SER A 50 -3.68 -5.84 1.10
N LEU A 51 -3.34 -4.64 0.63
CA LEU A 51 -3.98 -3.97 -0.51
C LEU A 51 -3.73 -4.74 -1.80
N LEU A 52 -2.47 -5.05 -2.11
CA LEU A 52 -2.07 -5.76 -3.32
C LEU A 52 -2.74 -7.14 -3.42
N LYS A 53 -2.78 -7.90 -2.33
CA LYS A 53 -3.50 -9.19 -2.27
C LYS A 53 -4.99 -9.04 -2.53
N ALA A 54 -5.62 -7.96 -2.07
CA ALA A 54 -7.02 -7.71 -2.35
C ALA A 54 -7.25 -7.35 -3.82
N GLN A 55 -6.36 -6.54 -4.40
CA GLN A 55 -6.41 -6.20 -5.83
C GLN A 55 -6.26 -7.45 -6.70
N LEU A 56 -5.33 -8.34 -6.33
CA LEU A 56 -5.13 -9.64 -6.99
C LEU A 56 -6.41 -10.48 -6.94
N HIS A 57 -7.05 -10.59 -5.78
CA HIS A 57 -8.32 -11.32 -5.63
C HIS A 57 -9.41 -10.75 -6.55
N THR A 58 -9.59 -9.42 -6.57
CA THR A 58 -10.58 -8.78 -7.46
C THR A 58 -10.27 -8.99 -8.94
N ILE A 59 -8.99 -9.10 -9.31
CA ILE A 59 -8.59 -9.41 -10.68
C ILE A 59 -8.93 -10.85 -11.03
N GLN A 60 -8.63 -11.81 -10.15
CA GLN A 60 -8.98 -13.22 -10.34
C GLN A 60 -10.50 -13.41 -10.47
N GLU A 61 -11.30 -12.68 -9.71
CA GLU A 61 -12.76 -12.65 -9.88
C GLU A 61 -13.19 -12.14 -11.27
N MET A 62 -12.48 -11.14 -11.82
CA MET A 62 -12.75 -10.62 -13.17
C MET A 62 -12.35 -11.62 -14.26
N GLU A 63 -11.26 -12.37 -14.07
CA GLU A 63 -10.86 -13.44 -15.00
C GLU A 63 -11.88 -14.57 -15.04
N PHE A 64 -12.41 -14.95 -13.87
CA PHE A 64 -13.50 -15.92 -13.79
C PHE A 64 -14.77 -15.44 -14.53
N GLN A 65 -14.99 -14.12 -14.58
CA GLN A 65 -16.07 -13.49 -15.37
C GLN A 65 -15.73 -13.33 -16.87
N GLY A 66 -14.60 -13.86 -17.34
CA GLY A 66 -14.19 -13.81 -18.75
C GLY A 66 -13.53 -12.50 -19.20
N LYS A 67 -13.16 -11.62 -18.27
CA LYS A 67 -12.41 -10.38 -18.59
C LYS A 67 -10.91 -10.68 -18.61
N LYS A 68 -10.20 -10.28 -19.68
CA LYS A 68 -8.74 -10.46 -19.76
C LYS A 68 -8.02 -9.48 -18.86
N THR A 69 -7.28 -9.96 -17.86
CA THR A 69 -6.53 -9.12 -16.90
C THR A 69 -5.10 -9.59 -16.61
N THR A 70 -4.58 -10.54 -17.37
CA THR A 70 -3.27 -11.20 -17.17
C THR A 70 -2.09 -10.24 -16.98
N LEU A 71 -2.00 -9.16 -17.77
CA LEU A 71 -0.93 -8.15 -17.61
C LEU A 71 -1.02 -7.39 -16.28
N ARG A 72 -2.23 -7.15 -15.77
CA ARG A 72 -2.45 -6.43 -14.52
C ARG A 72 -2.16 -7.33 -13.32
N GLN A 73 -2.52 -8.62 -13.42
CA GLN A 73 -2.18 -9.64 -12.43
C GLN A 73 -0.67 -9.75 -12.25
N ALA A 74 0.09 -9.93 -13.34
CA ALA A 74 1.54 -10.09 -13.29
C ALA A 74 2.25 -8.90 -12.62
N LYS A 75 1.76 -7.67 -12.86
CA LYS A 75 2.28 -6.47 -12.20
C LYS A 75 2.07 -6.49 -10.69
N ILE A 76 0.88 -6.87 -10.23
CA ILE A 76 0.59 -6.95 -8.80
C ILE A 76 1.39 -8.06 -8.13
N GLU A 77 1.57 -9.21 -8.78
CA GLU A 77 2.42 -10.29 -8.28
C GLU A 77 3.88 -9.84 -8.14
N GLN A 78 4.40 -9.09 -9.11
CA GLN A 78 5.73 -8.46 -9.02
C GLN A 78 5.81 -7.47 -7.85
N GLU A 79 4.81 -6.60 -7.68
CA GLU A 79 4.77 -5.64 -6.57
C GLU A 79 4.72 -6.35 -5.20
N ILE A 80 3.96 -7.45 -5.09
CA ILE A 80 3.94 -8.28 -3.87
C ILE A 80 5.33 -8.82 -3.56
N LEU A 81 6.05 -9.32 -4.57
CA LEU A 81 7.42 -9.81 -4.40
C LEU A 81 8.39 -8.70 -3.99
N ILE A 82 8.27 -7.51 -4.58
CA ILE A 82 9.07 -6.35 -4.22
C ILE A 82 8.84 -6.00 -2.75
N TYR A 83 7.59 -5.80 -2.31
CA TYR A 83 7.28 -5.42 -0.94
C TYR A 83 7.58 -6.52 0.10
N SER A 84 7.53 -7.78 -0.31
CA SER A 84 7.88 -8.90 0.58
C SER A 84 9.38 -8.98 0.85
N ASN A 85 10.21 -8.65 -0.16
CA ASN A 85 11.67 -8.74 -0.06
C ASN A 85 12.34 -7.42 0.36
N LYS A 86 11.64 -6.28 0.25
CA LYS A 86 12.17 -4.98 0.64
C LYS A 86 12.52 -4.95 2.13
N SER A 87 13.69 -4.45 2.45
CA SER A 87 14.09 -4.20 3.83
C SER A 87 13.34 -2.99 4.42
N LEU A 88 13.26 -2.93 5.75
CA LEU A 88 12.65 -1.79 6.45
C LEU A 88 13.42 -0.49 6.18
N ALA A 89 14.75 -0.55 6.11
CA ALA A 89 15.60 0.60 5.82
C ALA A 89 15.33 1.17 4.41
N GLU A 90 15.16 0.30 3.41
CA GLU A 90 14.79 0.72 2.05
C GLU A 90 13.41 1.37 2.01
N LEU A 91 12.43 0.82 2.74
CA LEU A 91 11.09 1.40 2.84
C LEU A 91 11.11 2.80 3.48
N ILE A 92 11.85 2.97 4.57
CA ILE A 92 12.02 4.27 5.23
C ILE A 92 12.67 5.27 4.26
N THR A 93 13.72 4.84 3.55
CA THR A 93 14.44 5.68 2.58
C THR A 93 13.57 6.07 1.39
N GLU A 94 12.75 5.16 0.89
CA GLU A 94 11.80 5.41 -0.20
C GLU A 94 10.76 6.45 0.21
N VAL A 95 10.17 6.28 1.40
CA VAL A 95 9.17 7.21 1.94
C VAL A 95 9.78 8.58 2.24
N GLN A 96 11.05 8.63 2.64
CA GLN A 96 11.79 9.87 2.81
C GLN A 96 12.06 10.60 1.49
N LYS A 97 12.23 9.87 0.38
CA LYS A 97 12.46 10.42 -0.96
C LYS A 97 11.19 10.88 -1.67
N LEU A 98 10.00 10.51 -1.17
CA LEU A 98 8.75 10.98 -1.74
C LEU A 98 8.71 12.52 -1.65
N PRO A 99 8.59 13.23 -2.80
CA PRO A 99 8.53 14.68 -2.78
C PRO A 99 7.31 15.10 -1.95
N ASN A 100 7.58 15.78 -0.84
CA ASN A 100 6.54 16.52 -0.14
C ASN A 100 6.03 17.60 -1.11
N HIS A 101 4.85 17.41 -1.69
CA HIS A 101 4.12 18.50 -2.32
C HIS A 101 2.60 18.36 -2.08
N PRO A 102 1.89 19.48 -1.85
CA PRO A 102 1.56 19.94 -0.50
C PRO A 102 0.09 20.39 -0.40
N SER A 103 -0.34 20.89 0.75
CA SER A 103 -1.33 21.98 0.76
C SER A 103 -0.98 22.92 1.90
N SER A 104 -0.42 24.07 1.51
CA SER A 104 -0.49 25.29 2.28
C SER A 104 -1.96 25.61 2.54
N LEU A 105 -2.30 25.85 3.80
CA LEU A 105 -3.45 26.65 4.23
C LEU A 105 -2.95 27.53 5.38
#